data_AF-A0A6A7W1U2-F1
#
_entry.id   AF-A0A6A7W1U2-F1
#
_cell.length_a   1.000
_cell.length_b   1.000
_cell.length_c   1.000
_cell.angle_alpha   90.00
_cell.angle_beta   90.00
_cell.angle_gamma   90.00
#
_symmetry.space_group_name_H-M   'P 1'
#
loop_
_entity.id
_entity.type
_entity.pdbx_description
1 polymer ?
#
loop_
_entity_poly.entity_id
_entity_poly.type
_entity_poly.pdbx_seq_one_letter_code
_entity_poly.pdbx_strand_id
1 'polypeptide(L)' 'MKRYYVSVTETLNKIVSVDAESEEEAVKKTQKAYDNCNIVLDSNNFVEEEIELDSNQELYADNEKEQGGDVYQHID' A
#
# COMPACT_ATOMS: atom_id res chain seq x y z
N MET A 1 24.20 8.32 -15.55
CA MET A 1 23.71 8.29 -14.15
C MET A 1 23.38 6.85 -13.78
N LYS A 2 23.42 6.49 -12.50
CA LYS A 2 22.98 5.15 -12.05
C LYS A 2 21.48 5.18 -11.77
N ARG A 3 20.77 4.12 -12.14
CA ARG A 3 19.36 3.91 -11.77
C ARG A 3 19.31 3.23 -10.40
N TYR A 4 18.37 3.67 -9.58
CA TYR A 4 18.09 3.10 -8.27
C TYR A 4 16.59 2.83 -8.15
N TYR A 5 16.23 1.79 -7.43
CA TYR A 5 14.84 1.41 -7.17
C TYR A 5 14.50 1.79 -5.75
N VAL A 6 13.49 2.64 -5.60
CA VAL A 6 13.08 3.20 -4.32
C VAL A 6 11.65 2.75 -4.09
N SER A 7 11.39 2.17 -2.91
CA SER A 7 10.05 1.84 -2.47
C SER A 7 9.35 3.10 -1.96
N VAL A 8 8.08 3.25 -2.32
CA VAL A 8 7.20 4.30 -1.81
C VAL A 8 5.95 3.60 -1.28
N THR A 9 5.76 3.66 0.04
CA THR A 9 4.64 3.04 0.74
C THR A 9 3.78 4.12 1.38
N GLU A 10 2.46 4.02 1.24
CA GLU A 10 1.49 4.86 1.96
C GLU A 10 0.71 4.01 2.96
N THR A 11 0.51 4.53 4.18
CA THR A 11 -0.43 3.97 5.15
C THR A 11 -1.70 4.82 5.17
N LEU A 12 -2.87 4.17 5.08
CA LEU A 12 -4.17 4.82 5.17
C LEU A 12 -4.89 4.38 6.46
N ASN A 13 -5.53 5.32 7.16
CA ASN A 13 -6.32 5.05 8.37
C ASN A 13 -7.72 5.67 8.31
N LYS A 14 -8.72 4.91 8.77
CA LYS A 14 -10.09 5.38 8.90
C LYS A 14 -10.71 4.85 10.20
N ILE A 15 -11.14 5.76 11.06
CA ILE A 15 -11.88 5.41 12.26
C ILE A 15 -13.37 5.30 11.91
N VAL A 16 -13.98 4.17 12.25
CA VAL A 16 -15.41 3.91 12.05
C VAL A 16 -16.07 3.56 13.39
N SER A 17 -17.36 3.86 13.50
CA SER A 17 -18.19 3.46 14.63
C SER A 17 -19.03 2.25 14.24
N VAL A 18 -19.15 1.26 15.12
CA VAL A 18 -19.89 0.02 14.89
C VAL A 18 -20.60 -0.43 16.15
N ASP A 19 -21.87 -0.82 16.01
CA ASP A 19 -22.62 -1.45 17.10
C ASP A 19 -22.28 -2.95 17.19
N ALA A 20 -21.82 -3.38 18.37
CA ALA A 20 -21.42 -4.76 18.63
C ALA A 20 -21.61 -5.12 20.12
N GLU A 21 -21.82 -6.39 20.42
CA GLU A 21 -21.99 -6.91 21.79
C GLU A 21 -20.63 -7.16 22.47
N SER A 22 -19.53 -7.17 21.71
CA SER A 22 -18.16 -7.33 22.21
C SER A 22 -17.12 -6.69 21.29
N GLU A 23 -15.91 -6.47 21.81
CA GLU A 23 -14.76 -5.98 21.03
C GLU A 23 -14.41 -6.91 19.86
N GLU A 24 -14.44 -8.23 20.08
CA GLU A 24 -14.18 -9.21 19.02
C GLU A 24 -15.22 -9.13 17.90
N GLU A 25 -16.50 -8.97 18.26
CA GLU A 25 -17.57 -8.81 17.27
C GLU A 25 -17.44 -7.47 16.52
N ALA A 26 -17.03 -6.39 17.18
CA ALA A 26 -16.78 -5.10 16.55
C ALA A 26 -15.70 -5.21 15.45
N VAL A 27 -14.59 -5.90 15.73
CA VAL A 27 -13.52 -6.16 14.76
C VAL A 27 -14.04 -7.02 13.60
N LYS A 28 -14.75 -8.12 13.89
CA LYS A 28 -15.29 -9.01 12.85
C LYS A 28 -16.31 -8.32 11.95
N LYS A 29 -17.20 -7.49 12.50
CA LYS A 29 -18.17 -6.69 11.74
C LYS A 29 -17.45 -5.67 10.86
N THR A 30 -16.44 -4.99 11.39
CA THR A 30 -15.64 -4.02 10.63
C THR A 30 -14.88 -4.69 9.49
N GLN A 31 -14.23 -5.84 9.73
CA GLN A 31 -13.55 -6.61 8.69
C GLN A 31 -14.54 -7.02 7.59
N LYS A 32 -15.69 -7.58 7.98
CA LYS A 32 -16.73 -7.96 7.01
C LYS A 32 -17.24 -6.76 6.21
N ALA A 33 -17.36 -5.58 6.81
CA ALA A 33 -17.76 -4.37 6.11
C ALA A 33 -16.67 -3.90 5.11
N TYR A 34 -15.40 -4.01 5.47
CA TYR A 34 -14.27 -3.76 4.57
C TYR A 34 -14.24 -4.76 3.40
N ASP A 35 -14.35 -6.06 3.67
CA ASP A 35 -14.35 -7.12 2.66
C ASP A 35 -15.50 -6.98 1.64
N ASN A 36 -16.63 -6.41 2.07
CA ASN A 36 -17.79 -6.12 1.23
C ASN A 36 -17.75 -4.73 0.58
N CYS A 37 -16.63 -4.01 0.67
CA CYS A 37 -16.45 -2.65 0.14
C CYS A 37 -17.40 -1.59 0.72
N ASN A 38 -17.98 -1.82 1.89
CA ASN A 38 -18.77 -0.80 2.60
C ASN A 38 -17.88 0.22 3.32
N ILE A 39 -16.64 -0.16 3.63
CA ILE A 39 -15.60 0.72 4.13
C ILE A 39 -14.52 0.80 3.04
N VAL A 40 -14.43 1.95 2.37
CA VAL A 40 -13.38 2.26 1.39
C VAL A 40 -12.48 3.35 1.97
N LEU A 41 -11.17 3.14 1.84
CA LEU A 41 -10.14 4.12 2.16
C LEU A 41 -9.62 4.72 0.86
N ASP A 42 -9.37 6.02 0.87
CA ASP A 42 -8.81 6.76 -0.26
C ASP A 42 -7.74 7.76 0.24
N SER A 43 -7.30 8.65 -0.65
CA SER A 43 -6.28 9.67 -0.34
C SER A 43 -6.66 10.59 0.83
N ASN A 44 -7.95 10.77 1.14
CA ASN A 44 -8.37 11.55 2.31
C ASN A 44 -8.12 10.81 3.63
N ASN A 45 -7.81 9.51 3.58
CA ASN A 45 -7.48 8.67 4.73
C ASN A 45 -5.96 8.52 4.92
N PHE A 46 -5.15 9.26 4.17
CA PHE A 46 -3.70 9.23 4.28
C PHE A 46 -3.22 9.63 5.67
N VAL A 47 -2.27 8.87 6.22
CA VAL A 47 -1.64 9.18 7.53
C VAL A 47 -0.12 9.29 7.49
N GLU A 48 0.56 8.50 6.67
CA GLU A 48 2.03 8.54 6.57
C GLU A 48 2.53 7.94 5.25
N GLU A 49 3.69 8.41 4.82
CA GLU A 49 4.49 7.86 3.74
C GLU A 49 5.86 7.36 4.23
N GLU A 50 6.33 6.26 3.64
CA GLU A 50 7.69 5.74 3.82
C GLU A 50 8.39 5.66 2.46
N ILE A 51 9.58 6.25 2.37
CA ILE A 51 10.41 6.27 1.17
C ILE A 51 11.78 5.69 1.52
N GLU A 52 12.10 4.54 0.93
CA GLU A 52 13.33 3.83 1.23
C GLU A 52 13.97 3.20 0.00
N LEU A 53 15.30 3.09 0.00
CA LEU A 53 16.01 2.37 -1.04
C LEU A 53 15.70 0.88 -0.86
N ASP A 54 15.14 0.24 -1.89
CA ASP A 54 14.86 -1.19 -1.78
C ASP A 54 16.17 -1.99 -1.75
N SER A 55 16.25 -3.02 -0.93
CA SER A 55 17.43 -3.87 -0.84
C SER A 55 17.68 -4.70 -2.12
N ASN A 56 16.64 -5.00 -2.90
CA ASN A 56 16.71 -5.93 -4.03
C ASN A 56 17.01 -5.25 -5.38
N GLN A 57 17.96 -4.30 -5.41
CA GLN A 57 18.29 -3.52 -6.62
C GLN A 57 18.55 -4.37 -7.88
N GLU A 58 19.22 -5.53 -7.72
CA GLU A 58 19.54 -6.42 -8.83
C GLU A 58 18.30 -7.06 -9.45
N LEU A 59 17.34 -7.49 -8.60
CA LEU A 59 16.08 -8.08 -9.06
C LEU A 59 15.30 -7.11 -9.94
N TYR A 60 15.15 -5.86 -9.49
CA TYR A 60 14.43 -4.85 -10.26
C TYR A 60 15.14 -4.49 -11.57
N ALA A 61 16.48 -4.45 -11.55
CA ALA A 61 17.27 -4.23 -12.76
C ALA A 61 17.15 -5.37 -13.78
N ASP A 62 17.08 -6.62 -13.32
CA ASP A 62 16.90 -7.76 -14.21
C ASP A 62 15.47 -7.83 -14.77
N ASN A 63 14.46 -7.56 -13.94
CA ASN A 63 13.06 -7.46 -14.38
C ASN A 63 12.88 -6.43 -15.52
N GLU A 64 13.47 -5.24 -15.39
CA GLU A 64 13.40 -4.22 -16.45
C GLU A 64 14.09 -4.68 -17.74
N LYS A 65 15.24 -5.36 -17.65
CA LYS A 65 15.94 -5.88 -18.85
C LYS A 65 15.13 -6.98 -19.54
N GLU A 66 14.55 -7.89 -18.77
CA GLU A 66 13.80 -9.04 -19.31
C GLU A 66 12.50 -8.60 -20.00
N GLN A 67 11.83 -7.56 -19.49
CA GLN A 67 10.54 -7.10 -20.01
C GLN A 67 10.66 -5.95 -21.02
N GLY A 68 11.87 -5.56 -21.41
CA GLY A 68 12.09 -4.57 -22.46
C GLY A 68 12.04 -3.10 -22.01
N GLY A 69 12.20 -2.83 -20.72
CA GLY A 69 12.15 -1.50 -20.11
C GLY A 69 10.77 -1.09 -19.59
N ASP A 70 10.73 -0.06 -18.74
CA ASP A 70 9.52 0.61 -18.25
C ASP A 70 8.58 -0.21 -17.35
N VAL A 71 9.12 -1.20 -16.62
CA VAL A 71 8.35 -1.99 -15.64
C VAL A 71 7.94 -1.14 -14.44
N TYR A 72 8.79 -0.18 -14.07
CA TYR A 72 8.58 0.70 -12.92
C TYR A 72 8.45 2.14 -13.40
N GLN A 73 7.65 2.93 -12.68
CA GLN A 73 7.51 4.36 -12.95
C GLN A 73 8.89 5.04 -12.86
N HIS A 74 9.27 5.73 -13.93
CA HIS A 74 10.51 6.50 -13.99
C HIS A 74 10.27 7.97 -13.62
N ILE A 75 11.20 8.55 -12.87
CA ILE A 75 11.26 9.97 -12.52
C ILE A 75 12.66 10.50 -12.89
N ASP A 76 12.72 11.72 -13.43
CA ASP A 76 13.95 12.40 -13.89
C ASP A 76 14.71 13.13 -12.77
#